data_AF-A0A523JZT0-F1
#
_entry.id   AF-A0A523JZT0-F1
#
_cell.length_a   1.000
_cell.length_b   1.000
_cell.length_c   1.000
_cell.angle_alpha   90.00
_cell.angle_beta   90.00
_cell.angle_gamma   90.00
#
_symmetry.space_group_name_H-M   'P 1'
#
loop_
_entity.id
_entity.type
_entity.pdbx_description
1 polymer ?
#
loop_
_entity_poly.entity_id
_entity_poly.type
_entity_poly.pdbx_seq_one_letter_code
_entity_poly.pdbx_strand_id
1 'polypeptide(L)'
;MTVRRRFVLLVLFSAVSSGCRTPVPTYVALPTEDPRPARLLAAWNQSAEVRQAMRARARIAVDGADGAIRLRGRQRVVLERPARLRVEILGLLGQTAAVLVTDGDRYELLRAGDRSYESGEVHPALLWQQVWIALTP
;
A
#
# COMPACT_ATOMS: atom_id res chain seq x y z
N MET A 1 -12.92 47.06 24.96
CA MET A 1 -13.08 46.07 23.86
C MET A 1 -11.93 46.02 22.85
N THR A 2 -10.99 46.98 22.85
CA THR A 2 -9.87 47.10 21.89
C THR A 2 -8.71 46.12 22.11
N VAL A 3 -8.44 45.72 23.35
CA VAL A 3 -7.30 44.82 23.68
C VAL A 3 -7.52 43.38 23.19
N ARG A 4 -8.76 42.86 23.34
CA ARG A 4 -9.14 41.51 22.89
C ARG A 4 -9.01 41.34 21.38
N ARG A 5 -9.32 42.38 20.61
CA ARG A 5 -9.25 42.38 19.13
C ARG A 5 -7.80 42.40 18.62
N ARG A 6 -6.90 43.11 19.32
CA ARG A 6 -5.45 43.14 19.00
C ARG A 6 -4.78 41.79 19.28
N PHE A 7 -5.17 41.11 20.36
CA PHE A 7 -4.63 39.79 20.71
C PHE A 7 -5.02 38.72 19.68
N VAL A 8 -6.28 38.71 19.23
CA VAL A 8 -6.77 37.77 18.21
C VAL A 8 -6.04 37.97 16.87
N LEU A 9 -5.82 39.22 16.45
CA LEU A 9 -5.07 39.52 15.23
C LEU A 9 -3.61 39.06 15.31
N LEU A 10 -2.97 39.20 16.46
CA LEU A 10 -1.57 38.79 16.66
C LEU A 10 -1.40 37.26 16.67
N VAL A 11 -2.39 36.54 17.23
CA VAL A 11 -2.45 35.06 17.18
C VAL A 11 -2.73 34.56 15.76
N LEU A 12 -3.62 35.20 15.01
CA LEU A 12 -3.86 34.83 13.60
C LEU A 12 -2.62 35.07 12.73
N PHE A 13 -1.89 36.15 12.95
CA PHE A 13 -0.70 36.50 12.16
C PHE A 13 0.48 35.54 12.42
N SER A 14 0.66 35.10 13.67
CA SER A 14 1.67 34.11 14.04
C SER A 14 1.34 32.69 13.51
N ALA A 15 0.05 32.34 13.41
CA ALA A 15 -0.38 31.08 12.82
C ALA A 15 -0.11 31.00 11.31
N VAL A 16 -0.23 32.12 10.58
CA VAL A 16 0.01 32.16 9.11
C VAL A 16 1.50 32.18 8.77
N SER A 17 2.35 32.74 9.62
CA SER A 17 3.81 32.82 9.41
C SER A 17 4.57 31.55 9.79
N SER A 18 3.91 30.62 10.50
CA SER A 18 4.49 29.31 10.87
C SER A 18 4.20 28.20 9.86
N GLY A 19 3.54 28.52 8.74
CA GLY A 19 3.31 27.58 7.65
C GLY A 19 4.62 27.27 6.92
N CYS A 20 5.31 26.19 7.29
CA CYS A 20 6.41 25.65 6.50
C CYS A 20 5.91 25.30 5.09
N ARG A 21 6.13 26.21 4.13
CA ARG A 21 5.91 25.94 2.71
C ARG A 21 6.92 24.87 2.31
N THR A 22 6.47 23.62 2.27
CA THR A 22 7.27 22.52 1.74
C THR A 22 7.53 22.85 0.27
N PRO A 23 8.79 23.07 -0.15
CA PRO A 23 9.07 23.35 -1.55
C PRO A 23 8.59 22.17 -2.38
N VAL A 24 7.75 22.45 -3.38
CA VAL A 24 7.31 21.43 -4.32
C VAL A 24 8.55 21.02 -5.12
N PRO A 25 8.96 19.75 -5.10
CA PRO A 25 10.13 19.33 -5.85
C PRO A 25 9.89 19.55 -7.34
N THR A 26 10.82 20.25 -7.99
CA THR A 26 10.86 20.32 -9.46
C THR A 26 11.45 19.01 -9.97
N TYR A 27 10.61 18.19 -10.59
CA TYR A 27 11.06 16.96 -11.22
C TYR A 27 11.67 17.29 -12.59
N VAL A 28 12.96 16.97 -12.75
CA VAL A 28 13.65 17.05 -14.04
C VAL A 28 13.77 15.63 -14.57
N ALA A 29 13.36 15.42 -15.82
CA ALA A 29 13.53 14.13 -16.47
C ALA A 29 15.02 13.77 -16.51
N LEU A 30 15.34 12.56 -16.08
CA LEU A 30 16.69 12.03 -16.17
C LEU A 30 17.01 11.71 -17.63
N PRO A 31 18.25 11.95 -18.10
CA PRO A 31 18.72 11.39 -19.36
C PRO A 31 18.57 9.87 -19.38
N THR A 32 18.32 9.28 -20.54
CA THR A 32 18.14 7.82 -20.69
C THR A 32 19.30 7.01 -20.12
N GLU A 33 20.53 7.52 -20.28
CA GLU A 33 21.77 6.87 -19.83
C GLU A 33 22.20 7.27 -18.41
N ASP A 34 21.33 7.93 -17.64
CA ASP A 34 21.66 8.30 -16.27
C ASP A 34 21.85 7.03 -15.41
N PRO A 35 22.96 6.89 -14.67
CA PRO A 35 23.21 5.68 -13.89
C PRO A 35 22.40 5.60 -12.60
N ARG A 36 21.73 6.68 -12.16
CA ARG A 36 21.02 6.74 -10.87
C ARG A 36 19.88 5.72 -10.77
N PRO A 37 18.98 5.56 -11.77
CA PRO A 37 17.94 4.54 -11.71
C PRO A 37 18.50 3.12 -11.56
N ALA A 38 19.54 2.78 -12.34
CA ALA A 38 20.19 1.48 -12.26
C ALA A 38 20.80 1.23 -10.88
N ARG A 39 21.49 2.23 -10.30
CA ARG A 39 22.05 2.14 -8.94
C ARG A 39 20.98 1.99 -7.87
N LEU A 40 19.87 2.72 -7.98
CA LEU A 40 18.75 2.62 -7.05
C LEU A 40 18.11 1.24 -7.09
N LEU A 41 17.85 0.70 -8.29
CA LEU A 41 17.30 -0.65 -8.47
C LEU A 41 18.26 -1.72 -7.92
N ALA A 42 19.57 -1.59 -8.18
CA ALA A 42 20.57 -2.50 -7.63
C ALA A 42 20.58 -2.46 -6.09
N ALA A 43 20.54 -1.28 -5.47
CA ALA A 43 20.47 -1.13 -4.02
C ALA A 43 19.17 -1.72 -3.43
N TRP A 44 18.04 -1.58 -4.14
CA TRP A 44 16.78 -2.20 -3.76
C TRP A 44 16.82 -3.72 -3.85
N ASN A 45 17.40 -4.27 -4.92
CA ASN A 45 17.55 -5.71 -5.10
C ASN A 45 18.45 -6.30 -4.01
N GLN A 46 19.60 -5.70 -3.76
CA GLN A 46 20.50 -6.12 -2.68
C GLN A 46 19.81 -6.09 -1.32
N SER A 47 19.03 -5.04 -1.03
CA SER A 47 18.25 -4.96 0.19
C SER A 47 17.14 -6.01 0.27
N ALA A 48 16.57 -6.41 -0.86
CA ALA A 48 15.52 -7.42 -0.94
C ALA A 48 16.04 -8.85 -0.81
N GLU A 49 17.26 -9.12 -1.27
CA GLU A 49 17.91 -10.43 -1.20
C GLU A 49 18.22 -10.85 0.25
N VAL A 50 18.60 -9.90 1.10
CA VAL A 50 18.95 -10.18 2.50
C VAL A 50 17.70 -10.45 3.36
N ARG A 51 16.51 -10.00 2.94
CA ARG A 51 15.27 -10.16 3.70
C ARG A 51 14.68 -11.57 3.52
N GLN A 52 14.78 -12.39 4.56
CA GLN A 52 14.19 -13.73 4.59
C GLN A 52 12.71 -13.74 4.93
N ALA A 53 12.26 -12.85 5.82
CA ALA A 53 10.86 -12.77 6.22
C ALA A 53 10.45 -11.31 6.46
N MET A 54 9.15 -11.06 6.30
CA MET A 54 8.56 -9.74 6.50
C MET A 54 7.17 -9.88 7.12
N ARG A 55 6.87 -8.97 8.05
CA ARG A 55 5.50 -8.75 8.54
C ARG A 55 5.15 -7.29 8.30
N ALA A 56 4.01 -7.05 7.68
CA ALA A 56 3.57 -5.71 7.33
C ALA A 56 2.08 -5.52 7.61
N ARG A 57 1.71 -4.27 7.86
CA ARG A 57 0.32 -3.81 7.85
C ARG A 57 0.18 -2.89 6.65
N ALA A 58 -0.70 -3.24 5.72
CA ALA A 58 -0.92 -2.50 4.49
C ALA A 58 -2.31 -1.86 4.50
N ARG A 59 -2.40 -0.67 3.89
CA ARG A 59 -3.67 -0.08 3.50
C ARG A 59 -3.66 0.04 1.98
N ILE A 60 -4.53 -0.71 1.33
CA ILE A 60 -4.63 -0.70 -0.12
C ILE A 60 -5.74 0.27 -0.52
N ALA A 61 -5.41 1.10 -1.50
CA ALA A 61 -6.32 2.02 -2.15
C ALA A 61 -6.16 1.86 -3.66
N VAL A 62 -7.14 1.23 -4.31
CA VAL A 62 -7.20 1.12 -5.77
C VAL A 62 -8.44 1.85 -6.24
N ASP A 63 -8.24 2.72 -7.23
CA ASP A 63 -9.30 3.40 -7.95
C ASP A 63 -9.30 2.82 -9.37
N GLY A 64 -10.44 2.27 -9.79
CA GLY A 64 -10.64 1.76 -11.14
C GLY A 64 -10.58 2.90 -12.16
N ALA A 65 -10.31 2.57 -13.42
CA ALA A 65 -10.11 3.54 -14.50
C ALA A 65 -11.31 4.48 -14.72
N ASP A 66 -12.52 4.03 -14.39
CA ASP A 66 -13.79 4.76 -14.47
C ASP A 66 -14.25 5.36 -13.13
N GLY A 67 -13.47 5.17 -12.05
CA GLY A 67 -13.82 5.56 -10.70
C GLY A 67 -14.97 4.75 -10.06
N ALA A 68 -15.55 3.77 -10.77
CA ALA A 68 -16.67 2.97 -10.28
C ALA A 68 -16.22 1.94 -9.24
N ILE A 69 -14.99 1.43 -9.38
CA ILE A 69 -14.39 0.49 -8.44
C ILE A 69 -13.48 1.24 -7.50
N ARG A 70 -13.91 1.44 -6.24
CA ARG A 70 -13.09 2.01 -5.18
C ARG A 70 -12.79 0.97 -4.12
N LEU A 71 -11.65 0.29 -4.25
CA LEU A 71 -11.18 -0.63 -3.25
C LEU A 71 -10.38 0.12 -2.19
N ARG A 72 -10.83 0.02 -0.94
CA ARG A 72 -10.15 0.55 0.24
C ARG A 72 -10.14 -0.54 1.31
N GLY A 73 -8.98 -1.14 1.54
CA GLY A 73 -8.85 -2.29 2.43
C GLY A 73 -7.67 -2.18 3.36
N ARG A 74 -7.82 -2.67 4.59
CA ARG A 74 -6.67 -2.91 5.49
C ARG A 74 -6.27 -4.37 5.38
N GLN A 75 -4.97 -4.62 5.35
CA GLN A 75 -4.42 -5.96 5.25
C GLN A 75 -3.29 -6.18 6.24
N ARG A 76 -3.13 -7.43 6.69
CA ARG A 76 -1.90 -7.90 7.33
C ARG A 76 -1.22 -8.86 6.38
N VAL A 77 0.07 -8.64 6.16
CA VAL A 77 0.87 -9.44 5.24
C VAL A 77 2.01 -10.07 6.01
N VAL A 78 2.18 -11.38 5.85
CA VAL A 78 3.33 -12.12 6.34
C VAL A 78 3.93 -12.83 5.15
N LEU A 79 5.22 -12.62 4.91
CA LEU A 79 5.98 -13.20 3.82
C LEU A 79 7.21 -13.89 4.42
N GLU A 80 7.55 -15.06 3.90
CA GLU A 80 8.78 -15.78 4.18
C GLU A 80 9.30 -16.40 2.88
N ARG A 81 10.57 -16.18 2.58
CA ARG A 81 11.24 -16.81 1.43
C ARG A 81 11.32 -18.34 1.63
N PRO A 82 11.30 -19.14 0.56
CA PRO A 82 11.29 -18.69 -0.84
C PRO A 82 9.91 -18.22 -1.33
N ALA A 83 8.81 -18.77 -0.83
CA ALA A 83 7.50 -18.56 -1.47
C ALA A 83 6.29 -18.61 -0.52
N ARG A 84 6.51 -18.53 0.79
CA ARG A 84 5.41 -18.51 1.77
C ARG A 84 4.82 -17.13 1.91
N LEU A 85 3.52 -17.00 1.70
CA LEU A 85 2.79 -15.75 1.85
C LEU A 85 1.47 -16.01 2.58
N ARG A 86 1.12 -15.10 3.48
CA ARG A 86 -0.18 -14.99 4.11
C ARG A 86 -0.67 -13.55 4.02
N VAL A 87 -1.85 -13.36 3.46
CA VAL A 87 -2.55 -12.09 3.38
C VAL A 87 -3.87 -12.22 4.12
N GLU A 88 -4.06 -11.44 5.18
CA GLU A 88 -5.34 -11.31 5.87
C GLU A 88 -5.99 -10.00 5.44
N ILE A 89 -7.16 -10.10 4.81
CA ILE A 89 -8.00 -8.94 4.48
C ILE A 89 -8.90 -8.65 5.67
N LEU A 90 -8.85 -7.42 6.17
CA LEU A 90 -9.58 -7.00 7.36
C LEU A 90 -10.83 -6.20 6.97
N GLY A 91 -11.95 -6.52 7.63
CA GLY A 91 -13.19 -5.76 7.57
C GLY A 91 -13.14 -4.43 8.33
N LEU A 92 -14.30 -3.76 8.38
CA LEU A 92 -14.45 -2.43 8.95
C LEU A 92 -14.01 -2.34 10.42
N LEU A 93 -14.29 -3.38 11.22
CA LEU A 93 -13.95 -3.43 12.65
C LEU A 93 -12.63 -4.18 12.92
N GLY A 94 -11.86 -4.49 11.87
CA GLY A 94 -10.59 -5.21 12.00
C GLY A 94 -10.73 -6.72 12.12
N GLN A 95 -11.95 -7.26 12.00
CA GLN A 95 -12.20 -8.70 11.87
C GLN A 95 -11.66 -9.23 10.54
N THR A 96 -11.21 -10.47 10.52
CA THR A 96 -10.74 -11.12 9.29
C THR A 96 -11.92 -11.39 8.36
N ALA A 97 -11.91 -10.77 7.19
CA ALA A 97 -12.91 -10.97 6.14
C ALA A 97 -12.49 -12.07 5.16
N ALA A 98 -11.20 -12.18 4.86
CA ALA A 98 -10.64 -13.25 4.07
C ALA A 98 -9.16 -13.51 4.42
N VAL A 99 -8.70 -14.73 4.15
CA VAL A 99 -7.31 -15.15 4.33
C VAL A 99 -6.85 -15.87 3.08
N LEU A 100 -5.81 -15.34 2.44
CA LEU A 100 -5.08 -16.01 1.37
C LEU A 100 -3.75 -16.52 1.93
N VAL A 101 -3.44 -17.79 1.72
CA VAL A 101 -2.14 -18.37 2.02
C VAL A 101 -1.58 -19.07 0.81
N THR A 102 -0.25 -19.16 0.73
CA THR A 102 0.45 -19.97 -0.27
C THR A 102 1.81 -20.42 0.26
N ASP A 103 2.27 -21.57 -0.22
CA ASP A 103 3.61 -22.12 -0.02
C ASP A 103 4.53 -21.95 -1.24
N GLY A 104 4.01 -21.42 -2.35
CA GLY A 104 4.71 -21.22 -3.62
C GLY A 104 4.18 -22.06 -4.77
N ASP A 105 3.65 -23.25 -4.49
CA ASP A 105 3.09 -24.15 -5.49
C ASP A 105 1.57 -24.08 -5.48
N ARG A 106 0.99 -24.02 -4.27
CA ARG A 106 -0.46 -23.98 -4.09
C ARG A 106 -0.88 -22.77 -3.28
N TYR A 107 -2.14 -22.37 -3.48
CA TYR A 107 -2.78 -21.38 -2.63
C TYR A 107 -4.04 -21.95 -2.01
N GLU A 108 -4.43 -21.35 -0.89
CA GLU A 108 -5.71 -21.56 -0.24
C GLU A 108 -6.31 -20.21 0.12
N LEU A 109 -7.61 -20.06 -0.12
CA LEU A 109 -8.37 -18.86 0.16
C LEU A 109 -9.62 -19.21 0.97
N LEU A 110 -9.70 -18.62 2.16
CA LEU A 110 -10.88 -18.67 3.01
C LEU A 110 -11.58 -17.30 2.99
N ARG A 111 -12.89 -17.27 2.73
CA ARG A 111 -13.72 -16.07 2.87
C ARG A 111 -14.67 -16.26 4.04
N ALA A 112 -14.60 -15.38 5.02
CA ALA A 112 -15.39 -15.50 6.25
C ALA A 112 -16.87 -15.14 6.05
N GLY A 113 -17.18 -14.27 5.07
CA GLY A 113 -18.53 -13.75 4.86
C GLY A 113 -19.53 -14.81 4.40
N ASP A 114 -19.14 -15.61 3.40
CA ASP A 114 -19.96 -16.69 2.83
C ASP A 114 -19.48 -18.08 3.27
N ARG A 115 -18.42 -18.14 4.08
CA ARG A 115 -17.75 -19.38 4.52
C ARG A 115 -17.25 -20.23 3.35
N SER A 116 -16.90 -19.58 2.24
CA SER A 116 -16.32 -20.26 1.09
C SER A 116 -14.84 -20.55 1.30
N TYR A 117 -14.41 -21.66 0.71
CA TYR A 117 -13.03 -22.12 0.67
C TYR A 117 -12.67 -22.51 -0.77
N GLU A 118 -11.50 -22.07 -1.21
CA GLU A 118 -10.96 -22.31 -2.54
C GLU A 118 -9.48 -22.70 -2.42
N SER A 119 -9.02 -23.61 -3.28
CA SER A 119 -7.60 -23.94 -3.38
C SER A 119 -7.24 -24.19 -4.83
N GLY A 120 -5.98 -23.92 -5.18
CA GLY A 120 -5.51 -24.10 -6.54
C GLY A 120 -3.99 -23.97 -6.64
N GLU A 121 -3.50 -23.96 -7.87
CA GLU A 121 -2.09 -23.68 -8.16
C GLU A 121 -1.82 -22.18 -8.11
N VAL A 122 -0.63 -21.78 -7.68
CA VAL A 122 -0.20 -20.38 -7.74
C VAL A 122 0.02 -19.98 -9.19
N HIS A 123 -0.55 -18.85 -9.59
CA HIS A 123 -0.31 -18.25 -10.89
C HIS A 123 -0.15 -16.73 -10.77
N PRO A 124 0.51 -16.06 -11.72
CA PRO A 124 0.83 -14.63 -11.63
C PRO A 124 -0.38 -13.72 -11.41
N ALA A 125 -1.56 -14.13 -11.89
CA ALA A 125 -2.80 -13.37 -11.75
C ALA A 125 -3.56 -13.59 -10.43
N LEU A 126 -3.07 -14.47 -9.53
CA LEU A 126 -3.81 -14.90 -8.34
C LEU A 126 -4.22 -13.73 -7.44
N LEU A 127 -3.27 -12.85 -7.12
CA LEU A 127 -3.54 -11.67 -6.31
C LEU A 127 -4.51 -10.71 -7.02
N TRP A 128 -4.53 -10.67 -8.34
CA TRP A 128 -5.45 -9.79 -9.09
C TRP A 128 -6.87 -10.33 -9.09
N GLN A 129 -7.02 -11.62 -9.40
CA GLN A 129 -8.30 -12.31 -9.46
C GLN A 129 -8.97 -12.37 -8.08
N GLN A 130 -8.21 -12.67 -7.04
CA GLN A 130 -8.78 -12.85 -5.71
C GLN A 130 -8.95 -11.53 -4.94
N VAL A 131 -8.27 -10.45 -5.34
CA VAL A 131 -8.41 -9.11 -4.71
C VAL A 131 -9.39 -8.21 -5.46
N TRP A 132 -10.06 -8.70 -6.52
CA TRP A 132 -11.09 -7.95 -7.28
C TRP A 132 -10.54 -6.63 -7.88
N ILE A 133 -9.25 -6.58 -8.17
CA ILE A 133 -8.60 -5.41 -8.77
C ILE A 133 -8.54 -5.65 -10.29
N ALA A 134 -9.43 -5.00 -11.04
CA ALA A 134 -9.32 -4.92 -12.49
C ALA A 134 -8.22 -3.91 -12.85
N LEU A 135 -7.02 -4.39 -13.15
CA LEU A 135 -6.01 -3.63 -13.86
C LEU A 135 -5.97 -4.17 -15.28
N THR A 136 -6.54 -3.42 -16.21
CA THR A 136 -6.23 -3.59 -17.63
C THR A 136 -4.73 -3.28 -17.81
N PRO A 137 -3.96 -4.10 -18.54
CA PRO A 137 -2.57 -3.76 -18.87
C PRO A 137 -2.47 -2.42 -19.62
#